data_AF-A0A3C0XKM3-F1
#
_entry.id   AF-A0A3C0XKM3-F1
#
_cell.length_a   1.000
_cell.length_b   1.000
_cell.length_c   1.000
_cell.angle_alpha   90.00
_cell.angle_beta   90.00
_cell.angle_gamma   90.00
#
_symmetry.space_group_name_H-M   'P 1'
#
loop_
_entity.id
_entity.type
_entity.pdbx_description
1 polymer ?
#
loop_
_entity_poly.entity_id
_entity_poly.type
_entity_poly.pdbx_seq_one_letter_code
_entity_poly.pdbx_strand_id
1 'polypeptide(L)'
;MSTMTNQIDFVCVRSDHQVTTLVEALTIHDERWAYCPSAQTDGHEWRPCGGMSLDDLRRLLQRFPVTRIAHTGSGVRLVERPPLSE
;
A
#
# COMPACT_ATOMS: atom_id res chain seq x y z
N MET A 1 -5.24 26.93 -0.58
CA MET A 1 -5.94 25.84 -1.32
C MET A 1 -5.80 24.60 -0.46
N SER A 2 -6.82 24.24 0.30
CA SER A 2 -6.80 23.01 1.10
C SER A 2 -6.96 21.84 0.15
N THR A 3 -5.85 21.21 -0.23
CA THR A 3 -5.86 19.90 -0.86
C THR A 3 -6.60 18.98 0.10
N MET A 4 -7.82 18.56 -0.23
CA MET A 4 -8.45 17.42 0.43
C MET A 4 -7.49 16.26 0.23
N THR A 5 -6.77 15.89 1.29
CA THR A 5 -5.77 14.84 1.27
C THR A 5 -6.48 13.49 1.15
N ASN A 6 -6.82 13.09 -0.08
CA ASN A 6 -7.14 11.71 -0.47
C ASN A 6 -5.87 10.85 -0.46
N GLN A 7 -5.01 11.06 0.55
CA GLN A 7 -3.78 10.33 0.73
C GLN A 7 -4.06 9.14 1.61
N ILE A 8 -3.58 7.99 1.14
CA ILE A 8 -3.53 6.75 1.90
C ILE A 8 -2.20 6.76 2.62
N ASP A 9 -2.26 6.74 3.95
CA ASP A 9 -1.09 6.68 4.81
C ASP A 9 -0.68 5.24 5.07
N PHE A 10 -1.63 4.30 5.04
CA PHE A 10 -1.40 2.89 5.38
C PHE A 10 -1.95 1.93 4.33
N VAL A 11 -1.24 0.84 4.09
CA VAL A 11 -1.69 -0.25 3.21
C VAL A 11 -1.57 -1.59 3.93
N CYS A 12 -2.55 -2.47 3.72
CA CYS A 12 -2.51 -3.82 4.26
C CYS A 12 -1.47 -4.65 3.50
N VAL A 13 -0.49 -5.21 4.21
CA VAL A 13 0.59 -6.03 3.66
C VAL A 13 0.49 -7.51 3.93
N ARG A 14 -0.55 -7.92 4.68
CA ARG A 14 -0.80 -9.32 4.99
C ARG A 14 -0.92 -10.11 3.69
N SER A 15 -0.18 -11.22 3.59
CA SER A 15 -0.11 -12.04 2.37
C SER A 15 -1.47 -12.59 1.96
N ASP A 16 -2.27 -13.05 2.94
CA ASP A 16 -3.64 -13.56 2.71
C ASP A 16 -4.61 -12.49 2.14
N HIS A 17 -4.27 -11.21 2.29
CA HIS A 17 -5.08 -10.09 1.81
C HIS A 17 -4.57 -9.54 0.47
N GLN A 18 -3.50 -10.10 -0.09
CA GLN A 18 -2.98 -9.70 -1.41
C GLN A 18 -3.73 -10.43 -2.51
N VAL A 19 -4.81 -9.80 -2.98
CA VAL A 19 -5.64 -10.30 -4.07
C VAL A 19 -5.29 -9.63 -5.40
N THR A 20 -5.55 -10.34 -6.50
CA THR A 20 -5.33 -9.82 -7.87
C THR A 20 -6.42 -8.84 -8.31
N THR A 21 -7.65 -9.04 -7.83
CA THR A 21 -8.78 -8.14 -8.09
C THR A 21 -8.92 -7.16 -6.94
N LEU A 22 -8.45 -5.93 -7.16
CA LEU A 22 -8.51 -4.86 -6.17
C LEU A 22 -9.94 -4.34 -6.00
N VAL A 23 -10.38 -4.22 -4.75
CA VAL A 23 -11.68 -3.64 -4.37
C VAL A 23 -11.50 -2.27 -3.74
N GLU A 24 -12.54 -1.43 -3.80
CA GLU A 24 -12.55 -0.11 -3.14
C GLU A 24 -12.82 -0.25 -1.65
N ALA A 25 -11.83 -0.73 -0.88
CA ALA A 25 -11.92 -0.84 0.56
C ALA A 25 -10.96 0.12 1.26
N LEU A 26 -11.48 1.34 1.46
CA LEU A 26 -10.89 2.36 2.31
C LEU A 26 -11.40 2.19 3.74
N THR A 27 -10.48 2.25 4.69
CA THR A 27 -10.78 2.24 6.13
C THR A 27 -9.91 3.27 6.84
N ILE A 28 -10.16 3.48 8.13
CA ILE A 28 -9.36 4.37 8.97
C ILE A 28 -8.49 3.53 9.90
N HIS A 29 -7.18 3.79 9.92
CA HIS A 29 -6.21 3.23 10.86
C HIS A 29 -5.37 4.38 11.43
N ASP A 30 -5.24 4.43 12.76
CA ASP A 30 -4.47 5.49 13.44
C ASP A 30 -4.93 6.90 13.03
N GLU A 31 -6.25 7.12 12.93
CA GLU A 31 -6.87 8.38 12.51
C GLU A 31 -6.52 8.84 11.08
N ARG A 32 -5.89 7.97 10.27
CA ARG A 32 -5.54 8.22 8.86
C ARG A 32 -6.14 7.19 7.93
N TRP A 33 -6.15 7.50 6.64
CA TRP A 33 -6.69 6.59 5.63
C TRP A 33 -5.78 5.38 5.41
N ALA A 34 -6.41 4.22 5.38
CA ALA A 34 -5.78 2.94 5.14
C ALA A 34 -6.52 2.18 4.01
N TYR A 35 -5.77 1.40 3.24
CA TYR A 35 -6.32 0.63 2.13
C TYR A 35 -6.04 -0.86 2.28
N CYS A 36 -7.10 -1.68 2.19
CA CYS A 36 -6.99 -3.13 2.14
C CYS A 36 -7.32 -3.65 0.73
N PRO A 37 -6.40 -4.35 0.04
CA PRO A 37 -6.66 -4.87 -1.30
C PRO A 37 -7.82 -5.87 -1.35
N SER A 38 -8.06 -6.63 -0.28
CA SER A 38 -9.06 -7.71 -0.20
C SER A 38 -10.41 -7.31 0.42
N ALA A 39 -10.55 -6.07 0.94
CA ALA A 39 -11.71 -5.63 1.72
C ALA A 39 -12.05 -6.46 2.97
N GLN A 40 -11.11 -7.22 3.50
CA GLN A 40 -11.36 -7.98 4.73
C GLN A 40 -11.64 -7.04 5.91
N THR A 41 -12.48 -7.49 6.84
CA THR A 41 -12.88 -6.68 8.01
C THR A 41 -11.83 -6.65 9.10
N ASP A 42 -11.02 -7.70 9.23
CA ASP A 42 -10.13 -7.93 10.36
C ASP A 42 -8.82 -8.60 9.94
N GLY A 43 -7.89 -8.71 10.90
CA GLY A 43 -6.62 -9.39 10.68
C GLY A 43 -5.63 -8.61 9.82
N HIS A 44 -5.71 -7.29 9.80
CA HIS A 44 -4.85 -6.46 8.95
C HIS A 44 -3.43 -6.32 9.49
N GLU A 45 -2.46 -6.36 8.58
CA GLU A 45 -1.09 -5.96 8.85
C GLU A 45 -0.85 -4.63 8.13
N TRP A 46 -0.97 -3.51 8.83
CA TRP A 46 -0.82 -2.19 8.24
C TRP A 46 0.65 -1.80 8.15
N ARG A 47 1.07 -1.32 6.97
CA ARG A 47 2.36 -0.64 6.82
C ARG A 47 2.16 0.76 6.27
N PRO A 48 2.93 1.73 6.79
CA PRO A 48 2.83 3.07 6.28
C PRO A 48 3.40 3.13 4.85
N CYS A 49 2.78 3.91 3.97
CA CYS A 49 3.16 4.06 2.57
C CYS A 49 3.52 5.52 2.19
N GLY A 50 3.56 6.42 3.18
CA GLY A 50 4.06 7.79 2.99
C GLY A 50 3.08 8.75 2.32
N GLY A 51 1.77 8.44 2.32
CA GLY A 51 0.74 9.33 1.79
C GLY A 51 0.64 9.28 0.27
N MET A 52 0.18 8.15 -0.28
CA MET A 52 -0.03 7.99 -1.73
C MET A 52 -1.48 8.27 -2.12
N SER A 53 -1.74 8.70 -3.35
CA SER A 53 -3.11 8.68 -3.87
C SER A 53 -3.61 7.22 -3.98
N LEU A 54 -4.93 7.02 -3.87
CA LEU A 54 -5.51 5.68 -4.02
C LEU A 54 -5.18 5.07 -5.40
N ASP A 55 -5.24 5.88 -6.47
CA ASP A 55 -4.90 5.46 -7.82
C ASP A 55 -3.44 5.01 -7.97
N ASP A 56 -2.49 5.77 -7.41
CA ASP A 56 -1.07 5.42 -7.46
C ASP A 56 -0.80 4.13 -6.67
N LEU A 57 -1.42 4.00 -5.50
CA LEU A 57 -1.31 2.79 -4.69
C LEU A 57 -1.85 1.56 -5.44
N ARG A 58 -3.00 1.68 -6.10
CA ARG A 58 -3.59 0.60 -6.91
C ARG A 58 -2.70 0.17 -8.05
N ARG A 59 -2.14 1.13 -8.80
CA ARG A 59 -1.19 0.84 -9.88
C ARG A 59 0.04 0.12 -9.36
N LEU A 60 0.52 0.49 -8.17
CA LEU A 60 1.67 -0.16 -7.54
C LEU A 60 1.32 -1.61 -7.16
N LEU A 61 0.18 -1.83 -6.50
CA LEU A 61 -0.30 -3.15 -6.08
C LEU A 61 -0.55 -4.11 -7.26
N GLN A 62 -1.01 -3.58 -8.40
CA GLN A 62 -1.16 -4.36 -9.63
C GLN A 62 0.18 -4.83 -10.21
N ARG A 63 1.27 -4.10 -9.92
CA ARG A 63 2.58 -4.32 -10.55
C ARG A 63 3.57 -5.04 -9.63
N PHE A 64 3.42 -4.90 -8.32
CA PHE A 64 4.28 -5.50 -7.32
C PHE A 64 3.48 -5.95 -6.09
N PRO A 65 3.79 -7.12 -5.51
CA PRO A 65 3.26 -7.47 -4.20
C PRO A 65 3.71 -6.42 -3.17
N VAL A 66 2.76 -5.96 -2.35
CA VAL A 66 2.90 -4.83 -1.42
C VAL A 66 4.00 -5.02 -0.36
N THR A 67 4.49 -6.25 -0.20
CA THR A 67 5.61 -6.62 0.69
C THR A 67 6.91 -5.86 0.36
N ARG A 68 6.98 -5.23 -0.82
CA ARG A 68 8.10 -4.39 -1.25
C ARG A 68 7.90 -2.88 -1.07
N ILE A 69 6.76 -2.41 -0.52
CA ILE A 69 6.56 -1.00 -0.22
C ILE A 69 7.36 -0.65 1.03
N ALA A 70 8.63 -0.29 0.81
CA ALA A 70 9.48 0.28 1.83
C ALA A 70 9.22 1.78 1.94
N HIS A 71 9.15 2.26 3.17
CA HIS A 71 9.22 3.68 3.51
C HIS A 71 10.53 4.26 2.96
N THR A 72 10.43 5.11 1.94
CA THR A 72 11.47 6.11 1.69
C THR A 72 10.78 7.44 1.51
N GLY A 73 10.92 8.30 2.52
CA GLY A 73 10.61 9.72 2.37
C GLY A 73 11.21 10.22 1.07
N SER A 74 10.40 10.87 0.25
CA SER A 74 10.82 11.50 -1.01
C SER A 74 11.49 10.54 -2.01
N GLY A 75 10.77 9.51 -2.44
CA GLY A 75 11.07 8.81 -3.70
C GLY A 75 10.86 7.30 -3.60
N VAL A 76 9.93 6.78 -4.40
CA VAL A 76 9.78 5.33 -4.62
C VAL A 76 11.04 4.85 -5.36
N ARG A 77 12.00 4.26 -4.63
CA ARG A 77 13.04 3.46 -5.27
C ARG A 77 12.58 2.01 -5.28
N LEU A 78 12.31 1.50 -6.48
CA LEU A 78 12.20 0.07 -6.70
C LEU A 78 13.53 -0.55 -6.25
N VAL A 79 13.54 -1.25 -5.12
CA VAL A 79 14.67 -2.11 -4.79
C VAL A 79 14.68 -3.24 -5.81
N GLU A 80 15.54 -3.09 -6.80
CA GLU A 80 15.86 -4.13 -7.75
C GLU A 80 16.44 -5.31 -6.97
N ARG A 81 15.97 -6.52 -7.30
CA ARG A 81 16.35 -7.77 -6.62
C ARG A 81 17.88 -7.87 -6.58
N PRO A 82 18.52 -8.23 -5.46
CA PRO A 82 19.94 -8.55 -5.48
C PRO A 82 20.17 -9.74 -6.44
N PRO A 83 21.25 -9.73 -7.25
CA PRO A 83 21.57 -10.87 -8.10
C PRO A 83 21.83 -12.09 -7.21
N LEU A 84 21.25 -13.24 -7.58
CA LEU A 84 21.68 -14.52 -7.01
C LEU A 84 23.17 -14.66 -7.29
N SER A 85 23.99 -14.72 -6.24
CA SER A 85 25.34 -15.22 -6.34
C SER A 85 25.29 -16.74 -6.53
N GLU A 86 25.81 -17.14 -7.70
CA GLU A 86 26.41 -18.41 -8.13
C GLU A 86 25.86 -19.75 -7.61
#